data_AF-A0AAV4G5B3-F1
#
_entry.id   AF-A0AAV4G5B3-F1
#
_cell.length_a   1.000
_cell.length_b   1.000
_cell.length_c   1.000
_cell.angle_alpha   90.00
_cell.angle_beta   90.00
_cell.angle_gamma   90.00
#
_symmetry.space_group_name_H-M   'P 1'
#
loop_
_entity.id
_entity.type
_entity.pdbx_description
1 polymer ?
#
loop_
_entity_poly.entity_id
_entity_poly.type
_entity_poly.pdbx_seq_one_letter_code
_entity_poly.pdbx_strand_id
1 'polypeptide(L)'
;MWSKDIEEQEGETSYEHVLNLHIEGEHFNDSDCETLPELGGWGSNETVNDLQYGDQLSPDQRRQLEEIASSYSSIFSDRPGTVSTEEHRIKLTSLSPVRQRPYPVPYAMRQTLRDELKKMEDLEIIRKSSSPYSSPVVTKKKDSSNRVCIDYRRFNKITTFDPQPATPPADVFQGMEKDQYFSKLDLSKGYWQIPVRKEDIPKTAFVTMDCHYELLKMPFGMMNSGATLTRVVKKLL
;
A
#
# COMPACT_ATOMS: atom_id res chain seq x y z
N MET A 1 -57.84 35.51 -19.33
CA MET A 1 -59.20 35.87 -18.92
C MET A 1 -59.60 34.93 -17.80
N TRP A 2 -59.69 35.50 -16.58
CA TRP A 2 -60.47 35.01 -15.44
C TRP A 2 -59.94 33.74 -14.76
N SER A 3 -59.23 33.84 -13.63
CA SER A 3 -59.66 34.30 -12.29
C SER A 3 -60.62 33.33 -11.62
N LYS A 4 -60.14 32.70 -10.53
CA LYS A 4 -60.80 32.52 -9.23
C LYS A 4 -59.87 31.66 -8.36
N ASP A 5 -59.09 32.25 -7.46
CA ASP A 5 -59.43 32.77 -6.11
C ASP A 5 -59.20 31.67 -5.06
N ILE A 6 -58.16 31.79 -4.20
CA ILE A 6 -58.19 32.27 -2.78
C ILE A 6 -58.50 31.09 -1.82
N GLU A 7 -57.81 30.76 -0.72
CA GLU A 7 -56.80 31.43 0.14
C GLU A 7 -56.12 30.38 1.06
N GLU A 8 -54.91 30.77 1.53
CA GLU A 8 -54.20 30.46 2.79
C GLU A 8 -54.15 29.04 3.39
N GLN A 9 -52.92 28.54 3.57
CA GLN A 9 -52.33 28.37 4.91
C GLN A 9 -50.80 28.20 4.84
N GLU A 10 -50.12 28.87 5.78
CA GLU A 10 -48.67 28.78 6.00
C GLU A 10 -48.22 27.34 6.27
N GLY A 11 -47.04 26.98 5.78
CA GLY A 11 -46.44 25.67 6.07
C GLY A 11 -45.08 25.51 5.43
N GLU A 12 -44.03 25.83 6.20
CA GLU A 12 -42.68 25.28 6.01
C GLU A 12 -42.77 23.78 5.68
N THR A 13 -42.44 23.41 4.45
CA THR A 13 -42.32 22.03 3.98
C THR A 13 -41.08 21.96 3.09
N SER A 14 -39.95 21.50 3.65
CA SER A 14 -39.58 20.12 3.93
C SER A 14 -38.70 19.56 2.80
N TYR A 15 -37.40 19.76 2.95
CA TYR A 15 -36.38 18.82 2.46
C TYR A 15 -36.37 17.58 3.37
N GLU A 16 -37.55 16.96 3.54
CA GLU A 16 -37.71 15.68 4.21
C GLU A 16 -38.69 14.83 3.39
N HIS A 17 -38.13 14.13 2.41
CA HIS A 17 -38.74 12.94 1.86
C HIS A 17 -37.66 12.06 1.24
N VAL A 18 -36.73 11.54 2.06
CA VAL A 18 -36.32 10.11 2.05
C VAL A 18 -35.68 9.77 3.41
N LEU A 19 -36.46 9.72 4.49
CA LEU A 19 -36.10 9.01 5.71
C LEU A 19 -37.32 8.22 6.18
N ASN A 20 -37.24 6.89 6.02
CA ASN A 20 -37.76 5.83 6.90
C ASN A 20 -38.27 4.64 6.10
N LEU A 21 -37.38 3.66 5.92
CA LEU A 21 -37.75 2.26 6.13
C LEU A 21 -36.82 1.75 7.24
N HIS A 22 -37.36 1.74 8.46
CA HIS A 22 -36.85 1.01 9.61
C HIS A 22 -37.16 -0.49 9.44
N ILE A 23 -36.22 -1.32 9.87
CA ILE A 23 -36.28 -2.73 10.34
C ILE A 23 -34.86 -3.25 10.11
N GLU A 24 -34.08 -3.84 11.01
CA GLU A 24 -34.16 -4.17 12.43
C GLU A 24 -32.68 -4.28 12.88
N GLY A 25 -32.43 -4.19 14.18
CA GLY A 25 -31.08 -4.29 14.72
C GLY A 25 -30.45 -5.66 14.49
N GLU A 26 -29.47 -5.74 13.59
CA GLU A 26 -28.43 -6.76 13.66
C GLU A 26 -27.16 -6.12 14.21
N HIS A 27 -26.69 -6.71 15.29
CA HIS A 27 -25.36 -6.48 15.84
C HIS A 27 -24.33 -6.58 14.71
N PHE A 28 -23.62 -5.48 14.44
CA PHE A 28 -22.37 -5.54 13.67
C PHE A 28 -21.42 -6.45 14.45
N ASN A 29 -21.31 -7.69 14.00
CA ASN A 29 -20.30 -8.61 14.48
C ASN A 29 -18.98 -8.20 13.81
N ASP A 30 -17.94 -7.96 14.61
CA ASP A 30 -16.60 -7.53 14.18
C ASP A 30 -15.83 -8.65 13.42
N SER A 31 -16.53 -9.64 12.86
CA SER A 31 -15.96 -10.89 12.32
C SER A 31 -15.76 -10.92 10.81
N ASP A 32 -16.30 -9.99 10.04
CA ASP A 32 -16.23 -10.07 8.56
C ASP A 32 -15.07 -9.24 7.98
N CYS A 33 -13.94 -9.26 8.69
CA CYS A 33 -12.62 -8.82 8.22
C CYS A 33 -11.75 -10.05 7.90
N GLU A 34 -12.26 -10.99 7.12
CA GLU A 34 -11.50 -12.11 6.55
C GLU A 34 -11.59 -11.94 5.02
N THR A 35 -10.55 -11.67 4.23
CA THR A 35 -9.16 -12.11 4.23
C THR A 35 -8.37 -11.11 3.37
N LEU A 36 -7.78 -10.08 3.99
CA LEU A 36 -6.75 -9.28 3.32
C LEU A 36 -5.42 -10.03 3.45
N PRO A 37 -4.65 -10.24 2.36
CA PRO A 37 -3.39 -10.96 2.45
C PRO A 37 -2.50 -10.29 3.48
N GLU A 38 -1.96 -11.12 4.38
CA GLU A 38 -1.03 -10.70 5.39
C GLU A 38 0.16 -10.05 4.71
N LEU A 39 0.23 -8.71 4.66
CA LEU A 39 1.52 -8.05 4.44
C LEU A 39 2.40 -8.59 5.56
N GLY A 40 3.36 -9.48 5.30
CA GLY A 40 4.11 -10.19 6.34
C GLY A 40 4.82 -9.25 7.31
N GLY A 41 5.03 -9.72 8.54
CA GLY A 41 6.08 -9.17 9.39
C GLY A 41 7.45 -9.37 8.74
N TRP A 42 8.48 -8.70 9.26
CA TRP A 42 9.85 -8.79 8.75
C TRP A 42 10.54 -10.12 9.12
N GLY A 43 9.95 -11.27 8.75
CA GLY A 43 10.53 -12.57 9.09
C GLY A 43 9.81 -13.84 8.64
N SER A 44 8.84 -13.80 7.72
CA SER A 44 8.35 -15.04 7.09
C SER A 44 9.19 -15.34 5.85
N ASN A 45 10.23 -16.17 5.99
CA ASN A 45 11.04 -16.66 4.87
C ASN A 45 10.18 -17.58 4.00
N GLU A 46 9.45 -17.02 3.05
CA GLU A 46 8.75 -17.82 2.04
C GLU A 46 9.77 -18.35 1.03
N THR A 47 9.78 -19.67 0.87
CA THR A 47 10.67 -20.42 -0.02
C THR A 47 9.85 -21.17 -1.06
N VAL A 48 10.53 -21.81 -2.02
CA VAL A 48 9.89 -22.71 -3.00
C VAL A 48 9.05 -23.80 -2.31
N ASN A 49 9.43 -24.22 -1.11
CA ASN A 49 8.73 -25.27 -0.38
C ASN A 49 7.36 -24.82 0.17
N ASP A 50 7.12 -23.51 0.22
CA ASP A 50 5.87 -22.92 0.73
C ASP A 50 4.83 -22.73 -0.39
N LEU A 51 5.14 -23.14 -1.62
CA LEU A 51 4.21 -23.09 -2.74
C LEU A 51 3.00 -24.01 -2.51
N GLN A 52 1.82 -23.44 -2.68
CA GLN A 52 0.55 -24.15 -2.60
C GLN A 52 0.10 -24.58 -3.99
N TYR A 53 -0.30 -25.84 -4.12
CA TYR A 53 -0.75 -26.45 -5.36
C TYR A 53 -2.22 -26.83 -5.24
N GLY A 54 -2.99 -26.69 -6.32
CA GLY A 54 -4.40 -27.08 -6.33
C GLY A 54 -4.58 -28.60 -6.31
N ASP A 55 -5.59 -29.08 -5.58
CA ASP A 55 -5.88 -30.51 -5.41
C ASP A 55 -6.24 -31.24 -6.72
N GLN A 56 -6.60 -30.49 -7.77
CA GLN A 56 -7.05 -31.03 -9.05
C GLN A 56 -5.90 -31.34 -10.03
N LEU A 57 -4.66 -31.06 -9.65
CA LEU A 57 -3.49 -31.29 -10.50
C LEU A 57 -3.11 -32.78 -10.51
N SER A 58 -2.84 -33.31 -11.70
CA SER A 58 -2.31 -34.67 -11.83
C SER A 58 -0.89 -34.76 -11.26
N PRO A 59 -0.43 -35.97 -10.87
CA PRO A 59 0.94 -36.14 -10.38
C PRO A 59 2.02 -35.65 -11.35
N ASP A 60 1.82 -35.84 -12.67
CA ASP A 60 2.75 -35.36 -13.69
C ASP A 60 2.75 -33.84 -13.82
N GLN A 61 1.57 -33.20 -13.76
CA GLN A 61 1.45 -31.73 -13.78
C GLN A 61 2.11 -31.09 -12.56
N ARG A 62 1.91 -31.70 -11.39
CA ARG A 62 2.56 -31.27 -10.16
C ARG A 62 4.07 -31.35 -10.26
N ARG A 63 4.62 -32.47 -10.76
CA ARG A 63 6.06 -32.62 -10.97
C ARG A 63 6.61 -31.54 -11.91
N GLN A 64 5.92 -31.23 -13.01
CA GLN A 64 6.34 -30.17 -13.93
C GLN A 64 6.39 -28.80 -13.26
N LEU A 65 5.41 -28.48 -12.40
CA LEU A 65 5.40 -27.22 -11.65
C LEU A 65 6.53 -27.17 -10.62
N GLU A 66 6.79 -28.27 -9.91
CA GLU A 66 7.88 -28.39 -8.95
C GLU A 66 9.27 -28.21 -9.63
N GLU A 67 9.45 -28.76 -10.84
CA GLU A 67 10.66 -28.57 -11.65
C GLU A 67 10.85 -27.09 -12.03
N ILE A 68 9.79 -26.42 -12.49
CA ILE A 68 9.83 -24.98 -12.81
C ILE A 68 10.14 -24.16 -11.55
N ALA A 69 9.43 -24.41 -10.45
CA ALA A 69 9.63 -23.68 -9.21
C ALA A 69 11.07 -23.85 -8.67
N SER A 70 11.61 -25.07 -8.77
CA SER A 70 13.00 -25.36 -8.40
C SER A 70 14.00 -24.61 -9.29
N SER A 71 13.74 -24.54 -10.60
CA SER A 71 14.60 -23.83 -11.55
C SER A 71 14.67 -22.32 -11.29
N TYR A 72 13.60 -21.74 -10.73
CA TYR A 72 13.55 -20.33 -10.34
C TYR A 72 13.69 -20.12 -8.83
N SER A 73 14.20 -21.10 -8.09
CA SER A 73 14.28 -21.06 -6.63
C SER A 73 14.94 -19.79 -6.05
N SER A 74 15.88 -19.19 -6.81
CA SER A 74 16.57 -17.96 -6.41
C SER A 74 15.68 -16.71 -6.33
N ILE A 75 14.51 -16.69 -6.98
CA ILE A 75 13.62 -15.51 -6.97
C ILE A 75 12.75 -15.45 -5.71
N PHE A 76 12.56 -16.59 -5.04
CA PHE A 76 11.83 -16.69 -3.78
C PHE A 76 12.76 -16.25 -2.64
N SER A 77 12.82 -14.93 -2.42
CA SER A 77 13.67 -14.33 -1.40
C SER A 77 12.94 -13.20 -0.67
N ASP A 78 13.25 -13.07 0.62
CA ASP A 78 12.82 -11.95 1.44
C ASP A 78 13.59 -10.65 1.16
N ARG A 79 14.72 -10.72 0.46
CA ARG A 79 15.46 -9.51 0.08
C ARG A 79 14.81 -8.93 -1.17
N PRO A 80 14.28 -7.68 -1.11
CA PRO A 80 13.70 -7.07 -2.29
C PRO A 80 14.77 -6.92 -3.37
N GLY A 81 14.44 -7.38 -4.58
CA GLY A 81 15.23 -7.08 -5.78
C GLY A 81 15.23 -5.59 -6.11
N THR A 82 15.82 -5.20 -7.24
CA THR A 82 15.73 -3.83 -7.74
C THR A 82 15.39 -3.82 -9.23
N VAL A 83 14.30 -3.15 -9.57
CA VAL A 83 13.89 -2.91 -10.95
C VAL A 83 14.81 -1.86 -11.57
N SER A 84 15.32 -2.12 -12.77
CA SER A 84 16.20 -1.21 -13.50
C SER A 84 15.48 -0.34 -14.53
N THR A 85 14.23 -0.66 -14.86
CA THR A 85 13.49 -0.05 -15.97
C THR A 85 12.79 1.25 -15.60
N GLU A 86 12.44 1.44 -14.32
CA GLU A 86 11.62 2.55 -13.87
C GLU A 86 12.00 3.05 -12.48
N GLU A 87 11.72 4.33 -12.23
CA GLU A 87 11.97 4.99 -10.95
C GLU A 87 10.69 5.67 -10.45
N HIS A 88 10.50 5.72 -9.14
CA HIS A 88 9.44 6.51 -8.53
C HIS A 88 9.79 8.00 -8.59
N ARG A 89 8.91 8.78 -9.24
CA ARG A 89 9.07 10.24 -9.44
C ARG A 89 8.03 10.99 -8.63
N ILE A 90 8.46 12.07 -7.96
CA ILE A 90 7.61 12.86 -7.08
C ILE A 90 7.45 14.28 -7.62
N LYS A 91 6.29 14.55 -8.20
CA LYS A 91 5.88 15.88 -8.67
C LYS A 91 5.12 16.60 -7.56
N LEU A 92 5.54 17.82 -7.24
CA LEU A 92 4.93 18.65 -6.20
C LEU A 92 4.24 19.86 -6.81
N THR A 93 3.14 20.29 -6.19
CA THR A 93 2.43 21.53 -6.54
C THR A 93 3.00 22.75 -5.82
N SER A 94 3.87 22.55 -4.82
CA SER A 94 4.53 23.59 -4.05
C SER A 94 6.03 23.32 -3.93
N LEU A 95 6.82 24.40 -3.94
CA LEU A 95 8.27 24.36 -3.69
C LEU A 95 8.60 24.41 -2.20
N SER A 96 7.64 24.77 -1.34
CA SER A 96 7.86 24.86 0.10
C SER A 96 7.90 23.45 0.73
N PRO A 97 8.98 23.10 1.44
CA PRO A 97 9.12 21.77 2.02
C PRO A 97 8.14 21.56 3.18
N VAL A 98 7.55 20.36 3.26
CA VAL A 98 6.74 19.95 4.42
C VAL A 98 7.65 19.58 5.56
N ARG A 99 7.50 20.26 6.70
CA ARG A 99 8.27 20.02 7.93
C ARG A 99 7.34 19.69 9.07
N GLN A 100 7.50 18.50 9.62
CA GLN A 100 6.74 18.02 10.77
C GLN A 100 7.71 17.58 11.88
N ARG A 101 7.27 17.74 13.14
CA ARG A 101 8.03 17.23 14.29
C ARG A 101 7.78 15.72 14.44
N PRO A 102 8.76 14.95 14.92
CA PRO A 102 8.56 13.53 15.20
C PRO A 102 7.47 13.35 16.26
N TYR A 103 6.66 12.29 16.12
CA TYR A 103 5.64 11.95 17.10
C TYR A 103 6.24 11.16 18.27
N PRO A 104 5.81 11.42 19.52
CA PRO A 104 6.21 10.65 20.70
C PRO A 104 6.04 9.15 20.47
N VAL A 105 7.13 8.40 20.67
CA VAL A 105 7.10 6.94 20.66
C VAL A 105 7.20 6.43 22.11
N PRO A 106 6.26 5.59 22.57
CA PRO A 106 6.32 4.99 23.90
C PRO A 106 7.67 4.34 24.18
N TYR A 107 8.17 4.44 25.41
CA TYR A 107 9.51 3.96 25.75
C TYR A 107 9.74 2.48 25.38
N ALA A 108 8.76 1.63 25.69
CA ALA A 108 8.77 0.20 25.35
C ALA A 108 8.94 -0.08 23.85
N MET A 109 8.57 0.87 23.00
CA MET A 109 8.58 0.75 21.54
C MET A 109 9.85 1.29 20.88
N ARG A 110 10.68 2.05 21.61
CA ARG A 110 11.84 2.73 21.02
C ARG A 110 12.90 1.76 20.52
N GLN A 111 13.16 0.68 21.26
CA GLN A 111 14.17 -0.28 20.84
C GLN A 111 13.75 -1.02 19.56
N THR A 112 12.51 -1.51 19.51
CA THR A 112 11.96 -2.16 18.31
C THR A 112 11.99 -1.26 17.10
N LEU A 113 11.66 0.03 17.26
CA LEU A 113 11.77 1.01 16.18
C LEU A 113 13.22 1.16 15.68
N ARG A 114 14.20 1.25 16.59
CA ARG A 114 15.62 1.35 16.22
C ARG A 114 16.11 0.11 15.50
N ASP A 115 15.75 -1.07 15.97
CA ASP A 115 16.14 -2.33 15.36
C ASP A 115 15.57 -2.44 13.94
N GLU A 116 14.33 -1.98 13.74
CA GLU A 116 13.70 -1.99 12.42
C GLU A 116 14.35 -0.98 11.46
N LEU A 117 14.63 0.23 11.93
CA LEU A 117 15.35 1.22 11.13
C LEU A 117 16.76 0.73 10.76
N LYS A 118 17.45 0.05 11.67
CA LYS A 118 18.76 -0.55 11.38
C LYS A 118 18.67 -1.61 10.28
N LYS A 119 17.66 -2.50 10.32
CA LYS A 119 17.42 -3.46 9.23
C LYS A 119 17.15 -2.76 7.90
N MET A 120 16.38 -1.67 7.92
CA MET A 120 16.11 -0.86 6.73
C MET A 120 17.39 -0.21 6.17
N GLU A 121 18.30 0.24 7.03
CA GLU A 121 19.63 0.74 6.64
C GLU A 121 20.50 -0.39 6.05
N ASP A 122 20.55 -1.56 6.70
CA ASP A 122 21.32 -2.73 6.25
C ASP A 122 20.83 -3.27 4.89
N LEU A 123 19.55 -3.07 4.57
CA LEU A 123 18.92 -3.41 3.29
C LEU A 123 19.00 -2.30 2.24
N GLU A 124 19.69 -1.19 2.54
CA GLU A 124 19.82 -0.02 1.67
C GLU A 124 18.46 0.57 1.23
N ILE A 125 17.42 0.40 2.06
CA ILE A 125 16.10 0.98 1.82
C ILE A 125 16.12 2.45 2.23
N ILE A 126 16.85 2.77 3.31
CA ILE A 126 16.98 4.12 3.87
C ILE A 126 18.43 4.50 4.10
N ARG A 127 18.68 5.80 4.24
CA ARG A 127 19.94 6.36 4.74
C ARG A 127 19.68 7.61 5.57
N LYS A 128 20.67 8.05 6.34
CA LYS A 128 20.59 9.33 7.06
C LYS A 128 20.41 10.51 6.10
N SER A 129 19.59 11.46 6.50
CA SER A 129 19.21 12.60 5.67
C SER A 129 19.46 13.94 6.36
N SER A 130 19.86 14.93 5.57
CA SER A 130 19.86 16.36 5.91
C SER A 130 18.79 17.14 5.13
N SER A 131 17.78 16.43 4.60
CA SER A 131 16.73 17.00 3.76
C SER A 131 15.95 18.12 4.44
N PRO A 132 15.47 19.12 3.68
CA PRO A 132 14.54 20.12 4.19
C PRO A 132 13.11 19.56 4.44
N TYR A 133 12.76 18.39 3.89
CA TYR A 133 11.48 17.72 4.12
C TYR A 133 11.54 16.88 5.39
N SER A 134 10.40 16.71 6.06
CA SER A 134 10.32 15.90 7.27
C SER A 134 8.89 15.43 7.52
N SER A 135 8.66 14.13 7.35
CA SER A 135 7.41 13.45 7.74
C SER A 135 7.64 12.56 8.97
N PRO A 136 6.73 12.54 9.95
CA PRO A 136 6.95 11.80 11.19
C PRO A 136 6.62 10.31 11.02
N VAL A 137 7.26 9.47 11.84
CA VAL A 137 6.95 8.05 11.92
C VAL A 137 5.78 7.78 12.89
N VAL A 138 4.91 6.86 12.49
CA VAL A 138 3.87 6.23 13.31
C VAL A 138 4.19 4.75 13.40
N THR A 139 4.19 4.20 14.62
CA THR A 139 4.33 2.76 14.83
C THR A 139 2.93 2.14 14.89
N LYS A 140 2.63 1.20 13.99
CA LYS A 140 1.42 0.38 14.09
C LYS A 140 1.78 -1.03 14.56
N LYS A 141 1.08 -1.52 15.57
CA LYS A 141 1.16 -2.91 16.01
C LYS A 141 0.37 -3.76 15.00
N LYS A 142 1.00 -4.78 14.42
CA LYS A 142 0.35 -5.82 13.63
C LYS A 142 1.02 -7.15 13.95
N ASP A 143 0.21 -8.12 14.37
CA ASP A 143 0.60 -9.53 14.59
C ASP A 143 1.89 -9.67 15.39
N SER A 144 1.90 -9.12 16.60
CA SER A 144 3.05 -9.14 17.53
C SER A 144 4.26 -8.29 17.12
N SER A 145 4.28 -7.73 15.91
CA SER A 145 5.36 -6.89 15.37
C SER A 145 4.95 -5.42 15.26
N ASN A 146 5.93 -4.53 15.20
CA ASN A 146 5.68 -3.10 15.03
C ASN A 146 6.19 -2.65 13.66
N ARG A 147 5.31 -2.04 12.89
CA ARG A 147 5.64 -1.54 11.55
C ARG A 147 5.99 -0.07 11.62
N VAL A 148 7.08 0.29 10.97
CA VAL A 148 7.46 1.67 10.69
C VAL A 148 6.57 2.18 9.57
N CYS A 149 5.60 3.04 9.91
CA CYS A 149 4.77 3.72 8.93
C CYS A 149 5.13 5.20 8.91
N ILE A 150 5.38 5.76 7.73
CA ILE A 150 5.68 7.20 7.61
C ILE A 150 4.38 7.94 7.29
N ASP A 151 4.08 8.97 8.07
CA ASP A 151 2.88 9.78 7.89
C ASP A 151 3.08 10.83 6.79
N TYR A 152 2.86 10.42 5.55
CA TYR A 152 2.91 11.31 4.38
C TYR A 152 1.61 12.12 4.18
N ARG A 153 0.64 12.14 5.11
CA ARG A 153 -0.65 12.82 4.86
C ARG A 153 -0.49 14.31 4.53
N ARG A 154 0.41 15.04 5.20
CA ARG A 154 0.67 16.46 4.86
C ARG A 154 1.48 16.61 3.59
N PHE A 155 2.42 15.69 3.34
CA PHE A 155 3.20 15.65 2.11
C PHE A 155 2.31 15.41 0.89
N ASN A 156 1.39 14.45 0.97
CA ASN A 156 0.45 14.10 -0.09
C ASN A 156 -0.44 15.27 -0.51
N LYS A 157 -0.75 16.22 0.37
CA LYS A 157 -1.54 17.43 0.02
C LYS A 157 -0.84 18.35 -0.97
N ILE A 158 0.49 18.29 -1.05
CA ILE A 158 1.28 19.09 -1.99
C ILE A 158 1.84 18.23 -3.14
N THR A 159 1.42 16.98 -3.25
CA THR A 159 1.83 16.08 -4.34
C THR A 159 0.83 16.19 -5.48
N THR A 160 1.33 16.28 -6.72
CA THR A 160 0.48 16.20 -7.91
C THR A 160 -0.02 14.78 -8.08
N PHE A 161 -1.34 14.59 -8.10
CA PHE A 161 -1.97 13.29 -8.27
C PHE A 161 -1.63 12.67 -9.63
N ASP A 162 -1.30 11.38 -9.64
CA ASP A 162 -1.05 10.57 -10.85
C ASP A 162 -2.27 9.67 -11.12
N PRO A 163 -3.13 10.00 -12.12
CA PRO A 163 -4.35 9.25 -12.42
C PRO A 163 -4.06 7.98 -13.23
N GLN A 164 -3.13 7.14 -12.79
CA GLN A 164 -2.85 5.86 -13.42
C GLN A 164 -4.09 4.96 -13.32
N PRO A 165 -4.63 4.43 -14.43
CA PRO A 165 -5.81 3.59 -14.39
C PRO A 165 -5.52 2.25 -13.72
N ALA A 166 -6.25 1.99 -12.64
CA ALA A 166 -6.40 0.66 -12.08
C ALA A 166 -7.36 -0.14 -12.97
N THR A 167 -7.00 -1.39 -13.25
CA THR A 167 -7.91 -2.30 -13.95
C THR A 167 -8.94 -2.81 -12.92
N PRO A 168 -10.25 -2.67 -13.17
CA PRO A 168 -11.28 -3.22 -12.29
C PRO A 168 -11.12 -4.74 -12.14
N PRO A 169 -11.37 -5.32 -10.95
CA PRO A 169 -11.29 -6.77 -10.78
C PRO A 169 -12.21 -7.55 -11.73
N ALA A 170 -13.41 -7.03 -12.02
CA ALA A 170 -14.35 -7.68 -12.94
C ALA A 170 -13.77 -7.88 -14.35
N ASP A 171 -13.07 -6.87 -14.87
CA ASP A 171 -12.43 -6.93 -16.19
C ASP A 171 -11.30 -7.97 -16.22
N VAL A 172 -10.57 -8.11 -15.11
CA VAL A 172 -9.52 -9.13 -14.96
C VAL A 172 -10.15 -10.53 -15.01
N PHE A 173 -11.22 -10.77 -14.24
CA PHE A 173 -11.89 -12.07 -14.22
C PHE A 173 -12.56 -12.44 -15.54
N GLN A 174 -13.11 -11.47 -16.26
CA GLN A 174 -13.69 -11.72 -17.58
C GLN A 174 -12.63 -12.17 -18.60
N GLY A 175 -11.41 -11.65 -18.49
CA GLY A 175 -10.28 -12.09 -19.32
C GLY A 175 -9.88 -13.55 -19.09
N MET A 176 -10.24 -14.11 -17.93
CA MET A 176 -9.81 -15.42 -17.44
C MET A 176 -10.83 -16.55 -17.67
N GLU A 177 -12.00 -16.25 -18.27
CA GLU A 177 -13.14 -17.18 -18.36
C GLU A 177 -12.81 -18.52 -19.07
N LYS A 178 -11.86 -18.50 -20.02
CA LYS A 178 -11.49 -19.69 -20.83
C LYS A 178 -10.23 -20.39 -20.33
N ASP A 179 -9.58 -19.86 -19.31
CA ASP A 179 -8.33 -20.40 -18.80
C ASP A 179 -8.61 -21.58 -17.85
N GLN A 180 -7.80 -22.64 -17.99
CA GLN A 180 -7.95 -23.87 -17.20
C GLN A 180 -7.03 -23.91 -15.97
N TYR A 181 -5.99 -23.08 -15.97
CA TYR A 181 -4.97 -23.04 -14.93
C TYR A 181 -4.73 -21.60 -14.49
N PHE A 182 -4.71 -21.40 -13.18
CA PHE A 182 -4.43 -20.11 -12.57
C PHE A 182 -3.24 -20.23 -11.65
N SER A 183 -2.34 -19.26 -11.73
CA SER A 183 -1.26 -19.06 -10.76
C SER A 183 -1.41 -17.68 -10.14
N LYS A 184 -1.15 -17.61 -8.83
CA LYS A 184 -1.13 -16.36 -8.07
C LYS A 184 0.29 -16.14 -7.58
N LEU A 185 0.88 -15.03 -7.98
CA LEU A 185 2.21 -14.61 -7.55
C LEU A 185 2.07 -13.27 -6.83
N ASP A 186 2.64 -13.16 -5.63
CA ASP A 186 2.74 -11.89 -4.91
C ASP A 186 4.20 -11.42 -4.90
N LEU A 187 4.39 -10.10 -5.03
CA LEU A 187 5.72 -9.51 -5.05
C LEU A 187 6.19 -9.25 -3.62
N SER A 188 7.20 -10.00 -3.17
CA SER A 188 7.84 -9.76 -1.87
C SER A 188 8.36 -8.31 -1.80
N LYS A 189 7.78 -7.54 -0.88
CA LYS A 189 8.11 -6.13 -0.64
C LYS A 189 8.13 -5.30 -1.95
N GLY A 190 7.16 -5.53 -2.84
CA GLY A 190 7.16 -4.97 -4.21
C GLY A 190 7.42 -3.47 -4.32
N TYR A 191 6.97 -2.66 -3.35
CA TYR A 191 7.28 -1.22 -3.31
C TYR A 191 8.79 -0.95 -3.23
N TRP A 192 9.52 -1.68 -2.38
CA TRP A 192 10.97 -1.48 -2.22
C TRP A 192 11.81 -2.00 -3.36
N GLN A 193 11.21 -2.70 -4.33
CA GLN A 193 11.91 -3.08 -5.55
C GLN A 193 12.07 -1.92 -6.52
N ILE A 194 11.28 -0.84 -6.36
CA ILE A 194 11.32 0.32 -7.25
C ILE A 194 12.20 1.41 -6.62
N PRO A 195 13.30 1.84 -7.26
CA PRO A 195 14.13 2.92 -6.76
C PRO A 195 13.40 4.27 -6.82
N VAL A 196 13.68 5.15 -5.86
CA VAL A 196 13.26 6.56 -5.96
C VAL A 196 14.26 7.29 -6.83
N ARG A 197 13.75 8.12 -7.75
CA ARG A 197 14.58 8.99 -8.57
C ARG A 197 15.51 9.83 -7.69
N LYS A 198 16.79 9.92 -8.04
CA LYS A 198 17.83 10.56 -7.21
C LYS A 198 17.48 11.97 -6.74
N GLU A 199 16.90 12.80 -7.61
CA GLU A 199 16.51 14.17 -7.29
C GLU A 199 15.29 14.26 -6.36
N ASP A 200 14.50 13.18 -6.27
CA ASP A 200 13.29 13.10 -5.47
C ASP A 200 13.52 12.43 -4.10
N ILE A 201 14.67 11.78 -3.88
CA ILE A 201 15.04 11.13 -2.60
C ILE A 201 14.84 12.06 -1.40
N PRO A 202 15.32 13.33 -1.39
CA PRO A 202 15.14 14.19 -0.23
C PRO A 202 13.66 14.42 0.13
N LYS A 203 12.74 14.31 -0.84
CA LYS A 203 11.30 14.52 -0.62
C LYS A 203 10.67 13.37 0.18
N THR A 204 11.32 12.20 0.23
CA THR A 204 10.86 11.05 1.02
C THR A 204 11.29 11.12 2.47
N ALA A 205 12.04 12.16 2.86
CA ALA A 205 12.64 12.25 4.18
C ALA A 205 11.62 12.20 5.33
N PHE A 206 12.00 11.45 6.36
CA PHE A 206 11.19 11.21 7.54
C PHE A 206 12.03 11.31 8.82
N VAL A 207 11.36 11.68 9.90
CA VAL A 207 11.98 11.98 11.19
C VAL A 207 11.49 11.07 12.29
N THR A 208 12.43 10.64 13.13
CA THR A 208 12.19 9.92 14.38
C THR A 208 12.66 10.77 15.55
N MET A 209 12.50 10.26 16.78
CA MET A 209 12.99 10.95 17.97
C MET A 209 14.51 11.15 17.98
N ASP A 210 15.23 10.22 17.35
CA ASP A 210 16.68 10.12 17.48
C ASP A 210 17.41 10.58 16.20
N CYS A 211 16.77 10.48 15.03
CA CYS A 211 17.46 10.73 13.76
C CYS A 211 16.52 11.14 12.61
N HIS A 212 17.13 11.59 11.52
CA HIS A 212 16.47 11.97 10.28
C HIS A 212 16.97 11.09 9.14
N TYR A 213 16.04 10.55 8.36
CA TYR A 213 16.30 9.55 7.33
C TYR A 213 15.59 9.91 6.03
N GLU A 214 16.02 9.32 4.92
CA GLU A 214 15.36 9.38 3.62
C GLU A 214 15.37 8.01 2.96
N LEU A 215 14.38 7.72 2.12
CA LEU A 215 14.27 6.45 1.42
C LEU A 215 14.91 6.50 0.04
N LEU A 216 15.69 5.47 -0.25
CA LEU A 216 16.28 5.18 -1.56
C LEU A 216 15.33 4.36 -2.44
N LYS A 217 14.40 3.63 -1.81
CA LYS A 217 13.36 2.82 -2.47
C LYS A 217 11.97 3.41 -2.24
N MET A 218 11.02 3.06 -3.10
CA MET A 218 9.70 3.69 -3.10
C MET A 218 8.98 3.45 -1.75
N PRO A 219 8.55 4.52 -1.05
CA PRO A 219 7.89 4.38 0.23
C PRO A 219 6.44 3.92 0.10
N PHE A 220 5.97 3.27 1.17
CA PHE A 220 4.54 3.11 1.42
C PHE A 220 3.90 4.42 1.86
N GLY A 221 2.62 4.61 1.56
CA GLY A 221 1.81 5.73 2.06
C GLY A 221 1.96 7.06 1.30
N MET A 222 2.87 7.16 0.33
CA MET A 222 2.86 8.27 -0.62
C MET A 222 1.73 8.11 -1.65
N MET A 223 1.16 9.23 -2.08
CA MET A 223 -0.02 9.28 -2.95
C MET A 223 0.12 8.45 -4.23
N ASN A 224 1.27 8.53 -4.90
CA ASN A 224 1.46 7.95 -6.24
C ASN A 224 2.25 6.63 -6.21
N SER A 225 2.51 6.03 -5.04
CA SER A 225 3.27 4.78 -4.97
C SER A 225 2.53 3.63 -5.67
N GLY A 226 1.21 3.53 -5.47
CA GLY A 226 0.39 2.50 -6.14
C GLY A 226 0.30 2.69 -7.66
N ALA A 227 0.20 3.94 -8.12
CA ALA A 227 0.23 4.29 -9.55
C ALA A 227 1.56 3.88 -10.20
N THR A 228 2.68 4.14 -9.52
CA THR A 228 4.01 3.74 -9.99
C THR A 228 4.13 2.23 -10.07
N LEU A 229 3.74 1.50 -9.03
CA LEU A 229 3.77 0.04 -9.01
C LEU A 229 2.95 -0.56 -10.16
N THR A 230 1.72 -0.07 -10.36
CA THR A 230 0.83 -0.51 -11.44
C THR A 230 1.48 -0.33 -12.81
N ARG A 231 2.16 0.80 -13.04
CA ARG A 231 2.84 1.09 -14.29
C ARG A 231 4.05 0.18 -14.53
N VAL A 232 4.81 -0.12 -13.47
CA VAL A 232 5.93 -1.06 -13.56
C VAL A 232 5.45 -2.45 -13.91
N VAL A 233 4.43 -2.96 -13.20
CA VAL A 233 3.85 -4.28 -13.48
C VAL A 233 3.31 -4.36 -14.90
N LYS A 234 2.56 -3.35 -15.38
CA LYS A 234 2.04 -3.27 -16.76
C LYS A 234 3.12 -3.16 -17.85
N LYS A 235 4.36 -2.81 -17.51
CA LYS A 235 5.48 -2.73 -18.45
C LYS A 235 6.30 -4.03 -18.49
N LEU A 236 6.25 -4.81 -17.42
CA LEU A 236 6.99 -6.07 -17.29
C LEU A 236 6.18 -7.27 -17.81
N LEU A 237 4.85 -7.20 -17.69
CA LEU A 237 3.90 -8.19 -18.22
C LEU A 237 3.36 -7.74 -19.59
#